data_AF-A0A3L8SRH8-F1
#
_entry.id   AF-A0A3L8SRH8-F1
#
_cell.length_a   1.000
_cell.length_b   1.000
_cell.length_c   1.000
_cell.angle_alpha   90.00
_cell.angle_beta   90.00
_cell.angle_gamma   90.00
#
_symmetry.space_group_name_H-M   'P 1'
#
loop_
_entity.id
_entity.type
_entity.pdbx_description
1 polymer ?
#
loop_
_entity_poly.entity_id
_entity_poly.type
_entity_poly.pdbx_seq_one_letter_code
_entity_poly.pdbx_strand_id
1 'polypeptide(L)'
;MSLDISETSSEMSHVGIPSPVSVVAEDEETESRAARAPHKEINIQWYMPSMAKPSNDTETKVLLLYAYNTNPVRISDISSASMFSGHLWIPLARIISLREKLSDLKEQVEILMHGSKSFSASVPASSLVQNETLKRSPSNKPKRCVGKVHLDHKTEVSENSLALIYEIIKRCLSEVKALLSVVPALSSPLTEIPFDVTLQSIANLKDMFDIAHGCIITEGSLFDWIITLLH
;
A
#
# COMPACT_ATOMS: atom_id res chain seq x y z
N MET A 1 -15.22 -80.09 39.70
CA MET A 1 -15.38 -81.27 38.82
C MET A 1 -16.07 -80.76 37.56
N SER A 2 -15.55 -80.76 36.34
CA SER A 2 -14.36 -81.28 35.64
C SER A 2 -14.13 -80.34 34.42
N LEU A 3 -12.88 -79.96 34.06
CA LEU A 3 -12.14 -80.34 32.83
C LEU A 3 -12.99 -80.26 31.53
N ASP A 4 -12.61 -79.52 30.48
CA ASP A 4 -11.42 -79.80 29.66
C ASP A 4 -10.86 -78.61 28.84
N ILE A 5 -9.59 -78.77 28.50
CA ILE A 5 -8.71 -77.97 27.64
C ILE A 5 -8.31 -78.88 26.46
N SER A 6 -8.29 -78.38 25.22
CA SER A 6 -7.45 -78.84 24.08
C SER A 6 -7.77 -77.94 22.86
N GLU A 7 -6.91 -77.00 22.45
CA GLU A 7 -5.83 -77.15 21.44
C GLU A 7 -6.27 -77.69 20.07
N THR A 8 -6.13 -76.89 19.00
CA THR A 8 -5.30 -77.19 17.81
C THR A 8 -5.19 -75.97 16.87
N SER A 9 -3.95 -75.50 16.69
CA SER A 9 -3.27 -75.18 15.42
C SER A 9 -4.11 -74.84 14.16
N SER A 10 -3.90 -73.64 13.60
CA SER A 10 -3.66 -73.51 12.15
C SER A 10 -2.81 -72.28 11.85
N GLU A 11 -1.60 -72.56 11.39
CA GLU A 11 -0.59 -71.68 10.85
C GLU A 11 -0.97 -71.28 9.42
N MET A 12 -1.06 -69.97 9.12
CA MET A 12 -0.93 -69.49 7.75
C MET A 12 -0.11 -68.20 7.75
N SER A 13 1.14 -68.36 7.33
CA SER A 13 2.09 -67.28 7.10
C SER A 13 1.66 -66.43 5.91
N HIS A 14 1.40 -65.16 6.13
CA HIS A 14 1.50 -64.16 5.06
C HIS A 14 2.51 -63.11 5.50
N VAL A 15 3.73 -63.29 4.99
CA VAL A 15 4.82 -62.31 5.03
C VAL A 15 4.35 -61.07 4.26
N GLY A 16 3.81 -60.09 4.98
CA GLY A 16 3.62 -58.74 4.50
C GLY A 16 4.92 -57.97 4.71
N ILE A 17 5.58 -57.60 3.62
CA ILE A 17 6.78 -56.75 3.63
C ILE A 17 6.37 -55.40 4.25
N PRO A 18 6.98 -54.94 5.36
CA PRO A 18 6.78 -53.56 5.79
C PRO A 18 7.61 -52.65 4.88
N SER A 19 6.91 -51.94 3.99
CA SER A 19 7.50 -50.80 3.29
C SER A 19 7.85 -49.73 4.32
N PRO A 20 9.10 -49.24 4.40
CA PRO A 20 9.43 -48.14 5.28
C PRO A 20 8.87 -46.86 4.65
N VAL A 21 7.63 -46.52 4.99
CA VAL A 21 7.12 -45.17 4.76
C VAL A 21 7.97 -44.26 5.65
N SER A 22 8.84 -43.50 4.99
CA SER A 22 9.55 -42.37 5.58
C SER A 22 8.54 -41.46 6.25
N VAL A 23 8.47 -41.51 7.59
CA VAL A 23 7.84 -40.49 8.40
C VAL A 23 8.69 -39.25 8.24
N VAL A 24 8.35 -38.43 7.24
CA VAL A 24 8.72 -37.03 7.25
C VAL A 24 8.01 -36.47 8.49
N ALA A 25 8.81 -35.97 9.44
CA ALA A 25 8.29 -35.20 10.54
C ALA A 25 7.68 -33.91 9.96
N GLU A 26 6.43 -33.99 9.55
CA GLU A 26 5.56 -32.82 9.42
C GLU A 26 5.08 -32.48 10.83
N ASP A 27 5.99 -31.91 11.61
CA ASP A 27 5.64 -31.15 12.82
C ASP A 27 5.76 -29.65 12.47
N GLU A 28 5.01 -29.24 11.45
CA GLU A 28 4.56 -27.86 11.30
C GLU A 28 3.07 -27.88 11.61
N GLU A 29 2.84 -27.92 12.93
CA GLU A 29 1.59 -27.71 13.61
C GLU A 29 0.74 -26.66 12.88
N THR A 30 -0.51 -27.03 12.60
CA THR A 30 -1.53 -26.24 11.91
C THR A 30 -1.89 -24.97 12.69
N GLU A 31 -0.97 -24.01 12.77
CA GLU A 31 -1.24 -22.71 13.35
C GLU A 31 -2.13 -21.94 12.37
N SER A 32 -3.33 -21.58 12.82
CA SER A 32 -4.30 -20.89 11.99
C SER A 32 -3.70 -19.60 11.44
N ARG A 33 -3.57 -19.52 10.10
CA ARG A 33 -3.12 -18.33 9.37
C ARG A 33 -3.85 -17.04 9.78
N ALA A 34 -5.06 -17.17 10.32
CA ALA A 34 -5.89 -16.05 10.76
C ALA A 34 -5.36 -15.35 12.03
N ALA A 35 -4.41 -15.95 12.76
CA ALA A 35 -3.93 -15.42 14.04
C ALA A 35 -2.39 -15.28 14.10
N ARG A 36 -1.73 -15.22 12.93
CA ARG A 36 -0.30 -14.98 12.81
C ARG A 36 -0.04 -13.72 11.98
N ALA A 37 0.69 -12.77 12.57
CA ALA A 37 1.20 -11.59 11.89
C ALA A 37 2.73 -11.71 11.82
N PRO A 38 3.30 -12.25 10.72
CA PRO A 38 4.74 -12.50 10.61
C PRO A 38 5.55 -11.21 10.48
N HIS A 39 4.89 -10.10 10.16
CA HIS A 39 5.48 -8.77 10.01
C HIS A 39 4.73 -7.78 10.91
N LYS A 40 5.32 -6.59 11.11
CA LYS A 40 4.60 -5.47 11.69
C LYS A 40 3.55 -5.01 10.69
N GLU A 41 2.33 -4.82 11.16
CA GLU A 41 1.24 -4.31 10.35
C GLU A 41 0.25 -3.51 11.21
N ILE A 42 -0.47 -2.61 10.55
CA ILE A 42 -1.67 -1.98 11.08
C ILE A 42 -2.85 -2.38 10.22
N ASN A 43 -3.90 -2.89 10.86
CA ASN A 43 -5.18 -3.18 10.26
C ASN A 43 -6.16 -2.06 10.61
N ILE A 44 -6.81 -1.52 9.58
CA ILE A 44 -7.75 -0.41 9.68
C ILE A 44 -9.09 -0.84 9.12
N GLN A 45 -10.15 -0.61 9.89
CA GLN A 45 -11.53 -0.88 9.51
C GLN A 45 -12.40 0.33 9.82
N TRP A 46 -13.50 0.44 9.09
CA TRP A 46 -14.45 1.53 9.25
C TRP A 46 -15.83 0.98 9.59
N TYR A 47 -16.50 1.65 10.53
CA TYR A 47 -17.87 1.35 10.91
C TYR A 47 -18.72 2.60 10.80
N MET A 48 -19.81 2.51 10.01
CA MET A 48 -20.80 3.58 9.86
C MET A 48 -22.01 3.25 10.73
N PRO A 49 -22.23 3.98 11.85
CA PRO A 49 -23.37 3.73 12.71
C PRO A 49 -24.69 3.98 11.97
N SER A 50 -25.73 3.24 12.33
CA SER A 50 -27.08 3.41 11.79
C SER A 50 -27.53 4.86 11.95
N MET A 51 -27.97 5.47 10.85
CA MET A 51 -28.36 6.88 10.70
C MET A 51 -29.61 7.30 11.49
N ALA A 52 -29.98 6.58 12.55
CA ALA A 52 -31.19 6.79 13.33
C ALA A 52 -31.01 7.92 14.37
N LYS A 53 -31.26 9.14 13.90
CA LYS A 53 -31.39 10.44 14.61
C LYS A 53 -30.17 10.99 15.37
N PRO A 54 -29.89 12.30 15.23
CA PRO A 54 -28.72 12.95 15.82
C PRO A 54 -28.90 13.19 17.31
N SER A 55 -27.97 12.68 18.11
CA SER A 55 -27.75 13.13 19.48
C SER A 55 -26.97 14.45 19.47
N ASN A 56 -27.64 15.61 19.37
CA ASN A 56 -27.05 16.97 19.43
C ASN A 56 -25.87 17.31 18.47
N ASP A 57 -25.31 16.33 17.77
CA ASP A 57 -24.15 16.42 16.88
C ASP A 57 -24.70 16.52 15.46
N THR A 58 -24.53 17.69 14.84
CA THR A 58 -25.10 18.02 13.54
C THR A 58 -24.33 17.39 12.37
N GLU A 59 -23.17 16.78 12.63
CA GLU A 59 -22.29 16.22 11.62
C GLU A 59 -22.24 14.68 11.70
N THR A 60 -22.47 14.00 10.57
CA THR A 60 -22.34 12.54 10.48
C THR A 60 -20.90 12.12 10.75
N LYS A 61 -20.68 11.26 11.75
CA LYS A 61 -19.37 10.70 12.09
C LYS A 61 -19.31 9.21 11.78
N VAL A 62 -18.12 8.75 11.37
CA VAL A 62 -17.78 7.36 11.13
C VAL A 62 -16.73 6.94 12.15
N LEU A 63 -16.80 5.69 12.60
CA LEU A 63 -15.84 5.12 13.53
C LEU A 63 -14.69 4.48 12.74
N LEU A 64 -13.48 4.99 12.92
CA LEU A 64 -12.24 4.31 12.55
C LEU A 64 -11.89 3.32 13.66
N LEU A 65 -11.69 2.06 13.32
CA LEU A 65 -11.16 1.02 14.19
C LEU A 65 -9.76 0.65 13.69
N TYR A 66 -8.80 0.55 14.58
CA TYR A 66 -7.45 0.14 14.20
C TYR A 66 -6.82 -0.81 15.22
N ALA A 67 -5.96 -1.69 14.73
CA ALA A 67 -5.09 -2.52 15.54
C ALA A 67 -3.73 -2.68 14.87
N TYR A 68 -2.64 -2.59 15.62
CA TYR A 68 -1.30 -2.76 15.09
C TYR A 68 -0.39 -3.54 16.03
N ASN A 69 0.63 -4.16 15.45
CA ASN A 69 1.68 -4.85 16.17
C ASN A 69 3.05 -4.23 15.86
N THR A 70 3.85 -4.02 16.91
CA THR A 70 5.23 -3.51 16.82
C THR A 70 6.27 -4.61 16.72
N ASN A 71 5.88 -5.86 17.02
CA ASN A 71 6.67 -7.08 16.84
C ASN A 71 5.81 -8.14 16.13
N PRO A 72 6.39 -9.12 15.42
CA PRO A 72 5.66 -10.28 14.90
C PRO A 72 4.85 -10.97 16.02
N VAL A 73 3.62 -11.38 15.72
CA VAL A 73 2.68 -11.98 16.69
C VAL A 73 2.35 -13.42 16.27
N ARG A 74 2.42 -14.34 17.23
CA ARG A 74 1.92 -15.72 17.11
C ARG A 74 0.78 -15.99 18.08
N ILE A 75 0.06 -17.10 17.91
CA ILE A 75 -1.09 -17.47 18.76
C ILE A 75 -0.67 -17.68 20.21
N SER A 76 0.59 -18.04 20.47
CA SER A 76 1.14 -18.14 21.83
C SER A 76 1.25 -16.79 22.56
N ASP A 77 1.16 -15.68 21.84
CA ASP A 77 1.64 -14.36 22.29
C ASP A 77 0.50 -13.40 22.66
N ILE A 78 -0.70 -13.92 22.98
CA ILE A 78 -1.99 -13.18 23.19
C ILE A 78 -1.91 -12.08 24.27
N SER A 79 -0.88 -12.08 25.11
CA SER A 79 -0.65 -11.11 26.19
C SER A 79 0.58 -10.22 25.95
N SER A 80 0.98 -10.01 24.70
CA SER A 80 2.21 -9.26 24.40
C SER A 80 2.01 -7.75 24.46
N ALA A 81 2.93 -7.05 25.13
CA ALA A 81 3.01 -5.59 25.18
C ALA A 81 3.24 -4.91 23.81
N SER A 82 3.31 -5.69 22.73
CA SER A 82 3.57 -5.23 21.36
C SER A 82 2.32 -5.07 20.51
N MET A 83 1.14 -5.41 21.02
CA MET A 83 -0.15 -5.26 20.33
C MET A 83 -0.91 -4.05 20.86
N PHE A 84 -1.41 -3.23 19.96
CA PHE A 84 -2.15 -2.00 20.27
C PHE A 84 -3.43 -1.96 19.45
N SER A 85 -4.48 -1.37 20.01
CA SER A 85 -5.74 -1.18 19.31
C SER A 85 -6.47 0.04 19.83
N GLY A 86 -7.25 0.69 18.98
CA GLY A 86 -8.02 1.86 19.37
C GLY A 86 -9.07 2.23 18.34
N HIS A 87 -9.67 3.39 18.56
CA HIS A 87 -10.72 3.91 17.68
C HIS A 87 -10.74 5.44 17.65
N LEU A 88 -11.25 6.00 16.55
CA LEU A 88 -11.43 7.45 16.38
C LEU A 88 -12.79 7.76 15.74
N TRP A 89 -13.45 8.79 16.24
CA TRP A 89 -14.64 9.34 15.60
C TRP A 89 -14.25 10.43 14.62
N ILE A 90 -14.47 10.20 13.33
CA ILE A 90 -14.05 11.12 12.27
C ILE A 90 -15.29 11.58 11.50
N PRO A 91 -15.46 12.90 11.27
CA PRO A 91 -16.53 13.38 10.42
C PRO A 91 -16.47 12.84 9.00
N LEU A 92 -17.60 12.33 8.50
CA LEU A 92 -17.69 11.73 7.16
C LEU A 92 -17.27 12.72 6.06
N ALA A 93 -17.70 13.98 6.17
CA ALA A 93 -17.36 15.02 5.20
C ALA A 93 -15.85 15.24 5.08
N ARG A 94 -15.13 15.13 6.21
CA ARG A 94 -13.67 15.26 6.25
C ARG A 94 -12.97 14.08 5.56
N ILE A 95 -13.48 12.86 5.74
CA ILE A 95 -12.93 11.66 5.07
C ILE A 95 -13.11 11.78 3.56
N ILE A 96 -14.32 12.13 3.10
CA ILE A 96 -14.62 12.28 1.67
C ILE A 96 -13.70 13.33 1.04
N SER A 97 -13.62 14.52 1.65
CA SER A 97 -12.76 15.60 1.15
C SER A 97 -11.27 15.20 1.13
N LEU A 98 -10.79 14.47 2.14
CA LEU A 98 -9.41 14.00 2.16
C LEU A 98 -9.14 12.98 1.04
N ARG A 99 -10.05 12.05 0.79
CA ARG A 99 -9.88 11.05 -0.29
C ARG A 99 -9.81 11.71 -1.66
N GLU A 100 -10.62 12.73 -1.90
CA GLU A 100 -10.56 13.53 -3.14
C GLU A 100 -9.17 14.16 -3.29
N LYS A 101 -8.68 14.84 -2.24
CA LYS A 101 -7.34 15.46 -2.25
C LYS A 101 -6.21 14.44 -2.44
N LEU A 102 -6.31 13.26 -1.84
CA LEU A 102 -5.34 12.18 -2.03
C LEU A 102 -5.39 11.59 -3.44
N SER A 103 -6.56 11.59 -4.07
CA SER A 103 -6.73 11.16 -5.47
C SER A 103 -6.08 12.17 -6.41
N ASP A 104 -6.35 13.47 -6.22
CA ASP A 104 -5.72 14.55 -6.97
C ASP A 104 -4.19 14.53 -6.80
N LEU A 105 -3.71 14.29 -5.57
CA LEU A 105 -2.28 14.18 -5.27
C LEU A 105 -1.64 13.02 -6.01
N LYS A 106 -2.29 11.84 -5.98
CA LYS A 106 -1.80 10.65 -6.70
C LYS A 106 -1.67 10.95 -8.20
N GLU A 107 -2.69 11.54 -8.80
CA GLU A 107 -2.69 11.91 -10.22
C GLU A 107 -1.55 12.89 -10.55
N GLN A 108 -1.37 13.94 -9.74
CA GLN A 108 -0.30 14.92 -9.95
C GLN A 108 1.10 14.30 -9.86
N VAL A 109 1.32 13.43 -8.88
CA VAL A 109 2.60 12.71 -8.75
C VAL A 109 2.82 11.78 -9.94
N GLU A 110 1.78 11.09 -10.40
CA GLU A 110 1.85 10.19 -11.55
C GLU A 110 2.17 10.96 -12.85
N ILE A 111 1.48 12.07 -13.12
CA ILE A 111 1.76 12.93 -14.28
C ILE A 111 3.20 13.44 -14.26
N LEU A 112 3.75 13.84 -13.12
CA LEU A 112 5.14 14.30 -13.03
C LEU A 112 6.15 13.18 -13.31
N MET A 113 5.90 12.00 -12.73
CA MET A 113 6.77 10.83 -12.87
C MET A 113 6.78 10.29 -14.30
N HIS A 114 5.63 10.33 -14.99
CA HIS A 114 5.50 9.90 -16.38
C HIS A 114 5.81 11.01 -17.40
N GLY A 115 5.56 12.27 -17.07
CA GLY A 115 5.93 13.44 -17.88
C GLY A 115 7.43 13.59 -18.05
N SER A 116 8.22 13.07 -17.10
CA SER A 116 9.68 12.96 -17.21
C SER A 116 10.15 11.91 -18.23
N LYS A 117 9.32 10.91 -18.57
CA LYS A 117 9.63 9.86 -19.57
C LYS A 117 9.19 10.19 -20.99
N SER A 118 8.37 11.23 -21.20
CA SER A 118 7.79 11.56 -22.51
C SER A 118 8.37 12.83 -23.12
N PHE A 119 9.68 12.82 -23.43
CA PHE A 119 10.26 13.65 -24.50
C PHE A 119 11.37 12.94 -25.29
N SER A 120 11.60 11.63 -25.08
CA SER A 120 12.41 10.83 -26.00
C SER A 120 11.50 10.14 -27.00
N ALA A 121 11.04 10.89 -27.99
CA ALA A 121 10.44 10.33 -29.19
C ALA A 121 11.52 9.56 -29.96
N SER A 122 11.65 8.25 -29.72
CA SER A 122 12.14 7.34 -30.76
C SER A 122 10.92 6.84 -31.52
N VAL A 123 10.67 7.46 -32.67
CA VAL A 123 9.80 6.90 -33.71
C VAL A 123 10.35 5.51 -34.06
N PRO A 124 9.58 4.41 -33.96
CA PRO A 124 9.95 3.18 -34.63
C PRO A 124 9.63 3.37 -36.11
N ALA A 125 10.66 3.63 -36.90
CA ALA A 125 10.58 3.54 -38.34
C ALA A 125 10.47 2.07 -38.75
N SER A 126 9.28 1.60 -39.08
CA SER A 126 9.12 0.47 -40.01
C SER A 126 7.70 0.38 -40.54
N SER A 127 7.48 0.94 -41.73
CA SER A 127 6.72 0.37 -42.86
C SER A 127 6.12 1.49 -43.70
N LEU A 128 6.95 2.15 -44.52
CA LEU A 128 6.44 2.84 -45.70
C LEU A 128 6.97 2.07 -46.90
N VAL A 129 6.02 1.38 -47.52
CA VAL A 129 6.17 0.61 -48.75
C VAL A 129 6.74 1.52 -49.84
N GLN A 130 7.76 0.99 -50.52
CA GLN A 130 8.47 1.59 -51.64
C GLN A 130 7.53 1.77 -52.84
N ASN A 131 7.61 2.93 -53.47
CA ASN A 131 7.49 3.05 -54.93
C ASN A 131 8.24 4.29 -55.41
N GLU A 132 9.31 4.01 -56.16
CA GLU A 132 10.14 4.94 -56.89
C GLU A 132 9.35 5.59 -58.03
N THR A 133 9.52 6.90 -58.26
CA THR A 133 9.65 7.47 -59.61
C THR A 133 10.39 8.80 -59.55
N LEU A 134 11.56 8.79 -60.18
CA LEU A 134 12.42 9.88 -60.64
C LEU A 134 11.66 11.19 -60.97
N LYS A 135 12.17 12.35 -60.50
CA LYS A 135 12.63 13.46 -61.37
C LYS A 135 13.49 14.48 -60.62
N ARG A 136 14.60 14.77 -61.28
CA ARG A 136 15.77 15.59 -60.90
C ARG A 136 15.49 17.08 -61.09
N SER A 137 16.01 17.93 -60.19
CA SER A 137 16.45 19.31 -60.47
C SER A 137 17.35 19.83 -59.32
N PRO A 138 18.50 20.48 -59.58
CA PRO A 138 19.48 20.85 -58.56
C PRO A 138 19.48 22.36 -58.24
N SER A 139 19.72 22.77 -56.98
CA SER A 139 20.40 24.05 -56.68
C SER A 139 20.80 24.25 -55.21
N ASN A 140 22.12 24.42 -55.03
CA ASN A 140 22.87 25.26 -54.07
C ASN A 140 22.92 24.97 -52.54
N LYS A 141 24.18 24.85 -52.05
CA LYS A 141 24.63 24.62 -50.66
C LYS A 141 24.78 25.94 -49.85
N PRO A 142 25.40 25.95 -48.64
CA PRO A 142 24.71 26.12 -47.36
C PRO A 142 25.07 27.44 -46.63
N LYS A 143 24.14 28.02 -45.85
CA LYS A 143 24.50 29.07 -44.88
C LYS A 143 24.25 28.58 -43.46
N ARG A 144 25.37 28.41 -42.77
CA ARG A 144 25.53 28.15 -41.34
C ARG A 144 25.03 29.38 -40.57
N CYS A 145 24.01 29.21 -39.74
CA CYS A 145 23.75 30.12 -38.62
C CYS A 145 23.96 29.35 -37.32
N VAL A 146 25.07 29.67 -36.66
CA VAL A 146 25.33 29.36 -35.26
C VAL A 146 24.41 30.28 -34.46
N GLY A 147 23.32 29.73 -33.93
CA GLY A 147 22.52 30.35 -32.88
C GLY A 147 22.65 29.49 -31.64
N LYS A 148 23.38 29.97 -30.64
CA LYS A 148 23.44 29.38 -29.31
C LYS A 148 22.02 29.35 -28.73
N VAL A 149 21.40 28.18 -28.69
CA VAL A 149 20.20 27.95 -27.88
C VAL A 149 20.69 27.85 -26.44
N HIS A 150 20.37 28.88 -25.65
CA HIS A 150 20.59 28.92 -24.22
C HIS A 150 19.69 27.87 -23.58
N LEU A 151 20.26 26.70 -23.30
CA LEU A 151 19.66 25.65 -22.49
C LEU A 151 19.85 26.04 -21.03
N ASP A 152 18.87 26.74 -20.45
CA ASP A 152 18.82 26.96 -19.00
C ASP A 152 17.40 26.84 -18.42
N HIS A 153 16.35 27.04 -19.22
CA HIS A 153 14.97 27.00 -18.73
C HIS A 153 14.41 25.61 -18.34
N LYS A 154 15.10 24.50 -18.60
CA LYS A 154 14.56 23.15 -18.31
C LYS A 154 14.78 22.73 -16.85
N THR A 155 15.91 23.14 -16.26
CA THR A 155 16.30 22.70 -14.91
C THR A 155 15.50 23.46 -13.86
N GLU A 156 15.38 24.79 -14.00
CA GLU A 156 14.62 25.64 -13.06
C GLU A 156 13.11 25.31 -13.03
N VAL A 157 12.50 25.00 -14.19
CA VAL A 157 11.08 24.61 -14.27
C VAL A 157 10.84 23.26 -13.60
N SER A 158 11.79 22.33 -13.69
CA SER A 158 11.70 21.02 -13.04
C SER A 158 11.81 21.15 -11.51
N GLU A 159 12.73 21.96 -11.01
CA GLU A 159 12.93 22.15 -9.57
C GLU A 159 11.74 22.87 -8.92
N ASN A 160 11.22 23.93 -9.56
CA ASN A 160 10.03 24.63 -9.07
C ASN A 160 8.77 23.75 -9.07
N SER A 161 8.64 22.84 -10.04
CA SER A 161 7.53 21.87 -10.10
C SER A 161 7.63 20.82 -8.98
N LEU A 162 8.84 20.34 -8.69
CA LEU A 162 9.08 19.41 -7.59
C LEU A 162 8.82 20.06 -6.23
N ALA A 163 9.26 21.30 -6.02
CA ALA A 163 9.00 22.06 -4.81
C ALA A 163 7.49 22.30 -4.61
N LEU A 164 6.76 22.64 -5.68
CA LEU A 164 5.30 22.81 -5.61
C LEU A 164 4.61 21.50 -5.19
N ILE A 165 4.98 20.37 -5.79
CA ILE A 165 4.41 19.07 -5.44
C ILE A 165 4.74 18.70 -3.99
N TYR A 166 5.96 18.97 -3.54
CA TYR A 166 6.36 18.76 -2.15
C TYR A 166 5.45 19.54 -1.18
N GLU A 167 5.13 20.80 -1.48
CA GLU A 167 4.18 21.59 -0.68
C GLU A 167 2.76 21.02 -0.72
N ILE A 168 2.30 20.52 -1.88
CA ILE A 168 0.98 19.90 -2.00
C ILE A 168 0.91 18.61 -1.17
N ILE A 169 1.96 17.78 -1.21
CA ILE A 169 2.06 16.57 -0.38
C ILE A 169 2.01 16.96 1.10
N LYS A 170 2.86 17.89 1.55
CA LYS A 170 2.88 18.34 2.95
C LYS A 170 1.53 18.86 3.43
N ARG A 171 0.84 19.64 2.60
CA ARG A 171 -0.50 20.14 2.93
C ARG A 171 -1.49 18.99 3.09
N CYS A 172 -1.49 18.02 2.16
CA CYS A 172 -2.37 16.86 2.23
C CYS A 172 -2.07 16.00 3.48
N LEU A 173 -0.79 15.73 3.77
CA LEU A 173 -0.38 14.98 4.95
C LEU A 173 -0.67 15.72 6.27
N SER A 174 -0.69 17.06 6.26
CA SER A 174 -1.11 17.86 7.41
C SER A 174 -2.60 17.63 7.72
N GLU A 175 -3.43 17.44 6.70
CA GLU A 175 -4.84 17.10 6.88
C GLU A 175 -5.04 15.68 7.41
N VAL A 176 -4.23 14.72 6.94
CA VAL A 176 -4.17 13.36 7.49
C VAL A 176 -3.82 13.40 8.97
N LYS A 177 -2.74 14.11 9.33
CA LYS A 177 -2.31 14.30 10.72
C LYS A 177 -3.43 14.91 11.56
N ALA A 178 -4.09 15.96 11.07
CA ALA A 178 -5.20 16.59 11.76
C ALA A 178 -6.39 15.65 12.00
N LEU A 179 -6.63 14.73 11.06
CA LEU A 179 -7.75 13.78 11.14
C LEU A 179 -7.49 12.60 12.07
N LEU A 180 -6.24 12.12 12.11
CA LEU A 180 -5.86 10.98 12.95
C LEU A 180 -5.41 11.39 14.35
N SER A 181 -5.06 12.67 14.56
CA SER A 181 -4.69 13.18 15.88
C SER A 181 -5.86 13.09 16.86
N VAL A 182 -5.61 12.53 18.04
CA VAL A 182 -6.57 12.45 19.16
C VAL A 182 -7.08 13.83 19.57
N VAL A 183 -6.29 14.90 19.32
CA VAL A 183 -6.71 16.29 19.51
C VAL A 183 -6.57 17.06 18.18
N PRO A 184 -7.61 17.07 17.33
CA PRO A 184 -7.55 17.69 16.01
C PRO A 184 -7.27 19.20 16.04
N ALA A 185 -7.79 19.91 17.04
CA ALA A 185 -7.68 21.37 17.15
C ALA A 185 -6.26 21.88 17.44
N LEU A 186 -5.33 20.99 17.83
CA LEU A 186 -3.95 21.35 18.18
C LEU A 186 -2.92 20.87 17.14
N SER A 187 -3.35 20.20 16.06
CA SER A 187 -2.39 19.66 15.10
C SER A 187 -1.75 20.80 14.29
N SER A 188 -0.47 21.06 14.56
CA SER A 188 0.31 21.94 13.71
C SER A 188 0.51 21.33 12.31
N PRO A 189 0.58 22.16 11.25
CA PRO A 189 0.98 21.71 9.92
C PRO A 189 2.31 20.94 9.98
N LEU A 190 2.50 20.03 9.04
CA LEU A 190 3.77 19.33 8.88
C LEU A 190 4.84 20.28 8.33
N THR A 191 6.02 20.24 8.94
CA THR A 191 7.21 20.94 8.49
C THR A 191 7.94 20.16 7.39
N GLU A 192 7.90 18.84 7.47
CA GLU A 192 8.57 17.90 6.57
C GLU A 192 7.67 16.70 6.25
N ILE A 193 8.03 15.97 5.19
CA ILE A 193 7.34 14.73 4.85
C ILE A 193 7.91 13.59 5.70
N PRO A 194 7.06 12.87 6.46
CA PRO A 194 7.52 11.93 7.49
C PRO A 194 7.81 10.51 6.98
N PHE A 195 7.68 10.25 5.68
CA PHE A 195 7.91 8.93 5.08
C PHE A 195 8.37 9.05 3.62
N ASP A 196 8.93 7.97 3.07
CA ASP A 196 9.38 7.92 1.69
C ASP A 196 8.19 7.99 0.70
N VAL A 197 8.11 9.08 -0.06
CA VAL A 197 7.02 9.30 -1.02
C VAL A 197 7.23 8.46 -2.27
N THR A 198 6.37 7.48 -2.43
CA THR A 198 6.22 6.68 -3.64
C THR A 198 4.75 6.68 -4.10
N LEU A 199 4.49 6.31 -5.36
CA LEU A 199 3.11 6.12 -5.81
C LEU A 199 2.37 5.07 -4.97
N GLN A 200 3.09 4.04 -4.50
CA GLN A 200 2.53 3.00 -3.64
C GLN A 200 2.18 3.53 -2.25
N SER A 201 3.05 4.33 -1.61
CA SER A 201 2.76 4.88 -0.28
C SER A 201 1.57 5.85 -0.32
N ILE A 202 1.44 6.65 -1.39
CA ILE A 202 0.27 7.52 -1.57
C ILE A 202 -1.00 6.69 -1.82
N ALA A 203 -0.91 5.63 -2.61
CA ALA A 203 -2.03 4.72 -2.84
C ALA A 203 -2.49 4.04 -1.54
N ASN A 204 -1.55 3.47 -0.77
CA ASN A 204 -1.84 2.87 0.54
C ASN A 204 -2.48 3.88 1.50
N LEU A 205 -1.97 5.12 1.53
CA LEU A 205 -2.54 6.18 2.36
C LEU A 205 -3.96 6.55 1.94
N LYS A 206 -4.25 6.60 0.64
CA LYS A 206 -5.60 6.83 0.11
C LYS A 206 -6.55 5.67 0.45
N ASP A 207 -6.07 4.44 0.28
CA ASP A 207 -6.87 3.22 0.52
C ASP A 207 -7.17 3.04 2.02
N MET A 208 -6.31 3.55 2.90
CA MET A 208 -6.57 3.65 4.34
C MET A 208 -7.88 4.38 4.68
N PHE A 209 -8.25 5.38 3.88
CA PHE A 209 -9.50 6.13 4.03
C PHE A 209 -10.66 5.56 3.20
N ASP A 210 -10.51 4.38 2.59
CA ASP A 210 -11.63 3.67 1.98
C ASP A 210 -12.54 3.04 3.03
N ILE A 211 -13.65 3.71 3.29
CA ILE A 211 -14.68 3.32 4.27
C ILE A 211 -15.27 1.93 3.96
N ALA A 212 -15.26 1.49 2.70
CA ALA A 212 -15.90 0.22 2.31
C ALA A 212 -15.03 -1.02 2.61
N HIS A 213 -13.70 -0.89 2.45
CA HIS A 213 -12.80 -2.05 2.46
C HIS A 213 -11.82 -2.05 3.63
N GLY A 214 -11.60 -0.90 4.27
CA GLY A 214 -10.48 -0.77 5.22
C GLY A 214 -9.13 -0.92 4.52
N CYS A 215 -8.07 -1.13 5.29
CA CYS A 215 -6.72 -1.28 4.76
C CYS A 215 -5.81 -2.05 5.71
N ILE A 216 -4.79 -2.70 5.16
CA ILE A 216 -3.65 -3.23 5.91
C ILE A 216 -2.40 -2.53 5.40
N ILE A 217 -1.66 -1.87 6.30
CA ILE A 217 -0.37 -1.27 6.00
C ILE A 217 0.69 -2.07 6.74
N THR A 218 1.57 -2.73 5.99
CA THR A 218 2.70 -3.49 6.52
C THR A 218 3.91 -2.59 6.81
N GLU A 219 4.93 -3.15 7.46
CA GLU A 219 6.19 -2.49 7.82
C GLU A 219 6.74 -1.54 6.75
N GLY A 220 7.22 -0.37 7.20
CA GLY A 220 7.80 0.68 6.38
C GLY A 220 7.57 2.07 6.99
N SER A 221 8.18 3.10 6.38
CA SER A 221 8.11 4.48 6.91
C SER A 221 6.67 5.03 7.01
N LEU A 222 5.77 4.61 6.13
CA LEU A 222 4.36 4.98 6.21
C LEU A 222 3.69 4.36 7.45
N PHE A 223 3.95 3.08 7.71
CA PHE A 223 3.47 2.40 8.92
C PHE A 223 3.97 3.11 10.18
N ASP A 224 5.29 3.37 10.26
CA ASP A 224 5.92 4.03 11.39
C ASP A 224 5.32 5.43 11.65
N TRP A 225 5.04 6.18 10.58
CA TRP A 225 4.38 7.47 10.73
C TRP A 225 2.93 7.34 11.23
N ILE A 226 2.13 6.46 10.64
CA ILE A 226 0.71 6.31 11.03
C ILE A 226 0.58 5.92 12.51
N ILE A 227 1.41 4.99 13.01
CA ILE A 227 1.35 4.61 14.43
C ILE A 227 1.70 5.79 15.37
N THR A 228 2.55 6.74 14.94
CA THR A 228 2.86 7.95 15.73
C THR A 228 1.67 8.92 15.84
N LEU A 229 0.70 8.82 14.93
CA LEU A 229 -0.50 9.66 14.93
C LEU A 229 -1.62 9.09 15.79
N LEU A 230 -1.64 7.76 15.95
CA LEU A 230 -2.69 7.02 16.64
C LEU A 230 -2.37 6.75 18.12
N HIS A 231 -1.13 7.00 18.55
CA HIS A 231 -0.65 6.85 19.92
C HIS A 231 -0.74 8.16 20.73
#